data_AF-A0A1Y1KRV3-F1
#
_entry.id   AF-A0A1Y1KRV3-F1
#
_cell.length_a   1.000
_cell.length_b   1.000
_cell.length_c   1.000
_cell.angle_alpha   90.00
_cell.angle_beta   90.00
_cell.angle_gamma   90.00
#
_symmetry.space_group_name_H-M   'P 1'
#
loop_
_entity.id
_entity.type
_entity.pdbx_description
1 polymer ?
#
loop_
_entity_poly.entity_id
_entity_poly.type
_entity_poly.pdbx_seq_one_letter_code
_entity_poly.pdbx_strand_id
1 'polypeptide(L)'
;MKRITILSVFIALISLLLIPRSKNNVCKSFSDYYGDRDKNENCYYNPDTYMNVETLPVTLLQNSDATSYKTISHGLQLVSKGNFDYLDYGSEELNMAAYGSPEVPKHNLSRLSVPTYLVTAINDMMITVEDVKLLHEHLPKKVNPYDLYIVKHEAFNHDDFIAARDVVPLVYNPLVNFINNLS
;
A
#
# COMPACT_ATOMS: atom_id res chain seq x y z
N MET A 1 -19.59 30.56 -8.56
CA MET A 1 -18.27 30.54 -7.87
C MET A 1 -18.43 31.17 -6.50
N LYS A 2 -18.40 30.37 -5.42
CA LYS A 2 -18.43 30.93 -4.04
C LYS A 2 -17.06 31.53 -3.73
N ARG A 3 -17.00 32.83 -3.39
CA ARG A 3 -15.76 33.51 -2.99
C ARG A 3 -15.29 32.91 -1.67
N ILE A 4 -14.16 32.23 -1.69
CA ILE A 4 -13.43 31.82 -0.48
C ILE A 4 -12.92 33.11 0.16
N THR A 5 -13.42 33.45 1.35
CA THR A 5 -12.99 34.64 2.08
C THR A 5 -11.69 34.35 2.82
N ILE A 6 -10.83 35.36 3.00
CA ILE A 6 -9.57 35.24 3.76
C ILE A 6 -9.81 34.63 5.16
N LEU A 7 -10.97 34.94 5.77
CA LEU A 7 -11.41 34.38 7.04
C LEU A 7 -11.61 32.85 6.97
N SER A 8 -12.13 32.33 5.85
CA SER A 8 -12.30 30.88 5.64
C SER A 8 -10.96 30.13 5.61
N VAL A 9 -9.96 30.73 4.95
CA VAL A 9 -8.60 30.19 4.86
C VAL A 9 -7.90 30.26 6.21
N PHE A 10 -8.08 31.37 6.94
CA PHE A 10 -7.53 31.53 8.29
C PHE A 10 -8.14 30.54 9.30
N ILE A 11 -9.45 30.31 9.25
CA ILE A 11 -10.11 29.32 10.10
C ILE A 11 -9.59 27.91 9.78
N ALA A 12 -9.44 27.56 8.49
CA ALA A 12 -8.88 26.27 8.08
C ALA A 12 -7.42 26.07 8.59
N LEU A 13 -6.59 27.11 8.48
CA LEU A 13 -5.21 27.10 8.99
C LEU A 13 -5.14 26.97 10.52
N ILE A 14 -6.00 27.68 11.26
CA ILE A 14 -6.08 27.58 12.72
C ILE A 14 -6.59 26.19 13.14
N SER A 15 -7.56 25.62 12.44
CA SER A 15 -8.03 24.26 12.74
C SER A 15 -6.96 23.19 12.53
N LEU A 16 -6.04 23.37 11.57
CA LEU A 16 -4.88 22.49 11.38
C LEU A 16 -3.86 22.61 12.53
N LEU A 17 -3.71 23.81 13.11
CA LEU A 17 -2.81 24.07 14.25
C LEU A 17 -3.38 23.58 15.59
N LEU A 18 -4.68 23.34 15.69
CA LEU A 18 -5.37 22.86 16.89
C LEU A 18 -5.54 21.34 16.93
N ILE A 19 -5.08 20.61 15.90
CA ILE A 19 -5.08 19.14 15.93
C ILE A 19 -4.05 18.71 16.99
N PRO A 20 -4.46 18.04 18.08
CA PRO A 20 -3.52 17.56 19.08
C PRO A 20 -2.51 16.63 18.40
N ARG A 21 -1.23 16.94 18.63
CA ARG A 21 -0.11 16.19 18.07
C ARG A 21 -0.06 14.84 18.77
N SER A 22 -0.74 13.85 18.21
CA SER A 22 -0.75 12.50 18.78
C SER A 22 0.62 11.85 18.61
N LYS A 23 1.04 11.12 19.66
CA LYS A 23 2.28 10.33 19.67
C LYS A 23 2.20 9.21 18.63
N ASN A 24 1.08 8.50 18.55
CA ASN A 24 0.86 7.46 17.55
C ASN A 24 0.62 8.10 16.17
N ASN A 25 1.49 7.79 15.21
CA ASN A 25 1.44 8.29 13.84
C ASN A 25 1.00 7.22 12.83
N VAL A 26 0.76 5.99 13.30
CA VAL A 26 0.44 4.84 12.47
C VAL A 26 -0.79 4.12 13.03
N CYS A 27 -1.69 3.67 12.16
CA CYS A 27 -2.90 2.93 12.53
C CYS A 27 -3.20 1.80 11.55
N LYS A 28 -3.78 0.69 12.03
CA LYS A 28 -4.09 -0.50 11.22
C LYS A 28 -5.15 -0.25 10.14
N SER A 29 -6.04 0.72 10.31
CA SER A 29 -7.03 1.10 9.31
C SER A 29 -7.09 2.60 9.11
N PHE A 30 -7.56 3.02 7.93
CA PHE A 30 -7.80 4.43 7.64
C PHE A 30 -8.82 5.04 8.60
N SER A 31 -9.86 4.29 8.99
CA SER A 31 -10.85 4.74 9.97
C SER A 31 -10.26 5.00 11.36
N ASP A 32 -9.31 4.18 11.79
CA ASP A 32 -8.63 4.35 13.08
C ASP A 32 -7.84 5.66 13.17
N TYR A 33 -7.43 6.20 12.01
CA TYR A 33 -6.62 7.40 11.90
C TYR A 33 -7.37 8.69 12.27
N TYR A 34 -8.70 8.71 12.17
CA TYR A 34 -9.54 9.91 12.37
C TYR A 34 -10.08 10.07 13.81
N GLY A 35 -9.60 9.26 14.76
CA GLY A 35 -9.93 9.35 16.19
C GLY A 35 -8.77 9.85 17.07
N ASP A 36 -8.90 9.69 18.39
CA ASP A 36 -7.79 9.88 19.34
C ASP A 36 -6.82 8.70 19.21
N ARG A 37 -5.84 8.83 18.31
CA ARG A 37 -4.87 7.78 17.99
C ARG A 37 -4.03 7.34 19.19
N ASP A 38 -3.86 8.18 20.21
CA ASP A 38 -3.09 7.82 21.41
C ASP A 38 -3.88 6.91 22.35
N LYS A 39 -5.21 6.83 22.20
CA LYS A 39 -6.10 5.92 22.93
C LYS A 39 -6.59 4.74 22.09
N ASN A 40 -6.34 4.74 20.79
CA ASN A 40 -6.75 3.68 19.90
C ASN A 40 -5.70 2.55 19.93
N GLU A 41 -6.08 1.37 20.38
CA GLU A 41 -5.22 0.17 20.44
C GLU A 41 -4.75 -0.30 19.05
N ASN A 42 -5.47 0.08 17.99
CA ASN A 42 -5.08 -0.17 16.61
C ASN A 42 -4.08 0.85 16.07
N CYS A 43 -3.72 1.86 16.87
CA CYS A 43 -2.73 2.86 16.52
C CYS A 43 -1.49 2.70 17.39
N TYR A 44 -0.33 2.89 16.78
CA TYR A 44 0.97 2.81 17.45
C TYR A 44 1.92 3.86 16.90
N TYR A 45 3.02 4.05 17.61
CA TYR A 45 4.08 4.96 17.18
C TYR A 45 5.10 4.18 16.35
N ASN A 46 5.21 4.52 15.07
CA ASN A 46 6.34 4.12 14.25
C ASN A 46 7.24 5.35 14.09
N PRO A 47 8.43 5.38 14.69
CA PRO A 47 9.27 6.57 14.63
C PRO A 47 9.91 6.84 13.24
N ASP A 48 9.50 6.14 12.17
CA ASP A 48 10.09 6.18 10.81
C ASP A 48 11.63 6.15 10.86
N THR A 49 12.18 5.50 11.88
CA THR A 49 13.61 5.55 12.24
C THR A 49 14.50 4.92 11.20
N TYR A 50 13.91 4.10 10.34
CA TYR A 50 14.61 3.34 9.32
C TYR A 50 14.79 4.13 8.04
N MET A 51 14.08 5.24 7.86
CA MET A 51 14.38 6.20 6.80
C MET A 51 15.56 7.09 7.20
N ASN A 52 16.37 7.49 6.21
CA ASN A 52 17.37 8.52 6.45
C ASN A 52 16.70 9.90 6.48
N VAL A 53 16.68 10.54 7.66
CA VAL A 53 16.04 11.84 7.89
C VAL A 53 16.60 12.91 6.97
N GLU A 54 17.89 12.83 6.62
CA GLU A 54 18.54 13.78 5.72
C GLU A 54 18.04 13.62 4.27
N THR A 55 17.72 12.39 3.85
CA THR A 55 17.24 12.12 2.50
C THR A 55 15.72 12.09 2.41
N LEU A 56 15.00 12.03 3.53
CA LEU A 56 13.54 11.90 3.58
C LEU A 56 12.81 12.90 2.66
N PRO A 57 13.14 14.21 2.63
CA PRO A 57 12.48 15.14 1.71
C PRO A 57 12.67 14.77 0.24
N VAL A 58 13.88 14.33 -0.13
CA VAL A 58 14.22 13.93 -1.51
C VAL A 58 13.55 12.59 -1.84
N THR A 59 13.61 11.63 -0.93
CA THR A 59 12.95 10.33 -1.06
C THR A 59 11.45 10.51 -1.28
N LEU A 60 10.76 11.34 -0.49
CA LEU A 60 9.32 11.57 -0.67
C LEU A 60 9.01 12.24 -2.01
N LEU A 61 9.80 13.25 -2.41
CA LEU A 61 9.58 13.96 -3.68
C LEU A 61 9.85 13.08 -4.90
N GLN A 62 10.85 12.19 -4.85
CA GLN A 62 11.23 11.35 -5.99
C GLN A 62 10.38 10.09 -6.11
N ASN A 63 9.81 9.60 -5.00
CA ASN A 63 8.99 8.39 -4.99
C ASN A 63 7.49 8.67 -4.95
N SER A 64 7.08 9.95 -4.89
CA SER A 64 5.67 10.35 -5.01
C SER A 64 5.40 10.93 -6.39
N ASP A 65 4.80 10.14 -7.26
CA ASP A 65 4.29 10.60 -8.54
C ASP A 65 2.77 10.76 -8.53
N ALA A 66 2.27 11.64 -9.40
CA ALA A 66 0.84 11.83 -9.55
C ALA A 66 0.18 10.59 -10.17
N THR A 67 -0.95 10.17 -9.60
CA THR A 67 -1.81 9.11 -10.16
C THR A 67 -3.20 9.65 -10.47
N SER A 68 -3.96 8.91 -11.29
CA SER A 68 -5.32 9.30 -11.66
C SER A 68 -6.33 8.97 -10.56
N TYR A 69 -7.38 9.78 -10.44
CA TYR A 69 -8.52 9.49 -9.56
C TYR A 69 -9.13 8.10 -9.83
N LYS A 70 -9.09 7.65 -11.09
CA LYS A 70 -9.56 6.33 -11.51
C LYS A 70 -8.76 5.20 -10.84
N THR A 71 -7.44 5.34 -10.76
CA THR A 71 -6.55 4.36 -10.12
C THR A 71 -6.82 4.29 -8.62
N ILE A 72 -6.92 5.44 -7.95
CA ILE A 72 -7.23 5.51 -6.52
C ILE A 72 -8.59 4.87 -6.24
N SER A 73 -9.60 5.20 -7.06
CA SER A 73 -10.95 4.64 -6.92
C SER A 73 -10.97 3.12 -7.11
N HIS A 74 -10.22 2.59 -8.09
CA HIS A 74 -10.11 1.14 -8.30
C HIS A 74 -9.41 0.47 -7.10
N GLY A 75 -8.32 1.04 -6.59
CA GLY A 75 -7.65 0.53 -5.39
C GLY A 75 -8.59 0.42 -4.19
N LEU A 76 -9.42 1.44 -3.95
CA LEU A 76 -10.44 1.39 -2.89
C LEU A 76 -11.50 0.32 -3.13
N GLN A 77 -11.90 0.06 -4.38
CA GLN A 77 -12.83 -1.03 -4.70
C GLN A 77 -12.21 -2.40 -4.41
N LEU A 78 -10.94 -2.60 -4.73
CA LEU A 78 -10.22 -3.85 -4.44
C LEU A 78 -10.19 -4.11 -2.93
N VAL A 79 -9.80 -3.11 -2.14
CA VAL A 79 -9.77 -3.20 -0.67
C VAL A 79 -11.17 -3.46 -0.10
N SER A 80 -12.19 -2.75 -0.60
CA SER A 80 -13.56 -2.87 -0.08
C SER A 80 -14.24 -4.18 -0.45
N LYS A 81 -13.98 -4.73 -1.65
CA LYS A 81 -14.64 -5.96 -2.13
C LYS A 81 -13.85 -7.22 -1.78
N GLY A 82 -12.55 -7.10 -1.51
CA GLY A 82 -11.66 -8.24 -1.27
C GLY A 82 -11.49 -9.17 -2.47
N ASN A 83 -11.79 -8.69 -3.69
CA ASN A 83 -11.68 -9.46 -4.93
C ASN A 83 -10.73 -8.75 -5.90
N PHE A 84 -9.94 -9.54 -6.62
CA PHE A 84 -9.05 -9.04 -7.67
C PHE A 84 -9.78 -8.95 -9.02
N ASP A 85 -10.59 -7.90 -9.14
CA ASP A 85 -11.47 -7.65 -10.27
C ASP A 85 -11.04 -6.41 -11.08
N TYR A 86 -11.60 -6.26 -12.28
CA TYR A 86 -11.45 -5.05 -13.08
C TYR A 86 -12.16 -3.87 -12.38
N LEU A 87 -11.92 -2.64 -12.84
CA LEU A 87 -12.58 -1.46 -12.28
C LEU A 87 -14.10 -1.55 -12.47
N ASP A 88 -14.86 -1.36 -11.40
CA ASP A 88 -16.31 -1.19 -11.48
C ASP A 88 -16.64 0.27 -11.79
N TYR A 89 -17.30 0.54 -12.91
CA TYR A 89 -17.70 1.90 -13.28
C TYR A 89 -18.95 2.39 -12.52
N GLY A 90 -19.51 1.58 -11.64
CA GLY A 90 -20.63 1.95 -10.75
C GLY A 90 -22.01 1.86 -11.40
N SER A 91 -22.11 1.36 -12.63
CA SER A 91 -23.38 1.00 -13.27
C SER A 91 -23.19 -0.10 -14.32
N GLU A 92 -24.24 -0.91 -14.51
CA GLU A 92 -24.26 -1.98 -15.51
C GLU A 92 -24.08 -1.45 -16.94
N GLU A 93 -24.64 -0.28 -17.27
CA GLU A 93 -24.49 0.35 -18.59
C GLU A 93 -23.03 0.73 -18.87
N LEU A 94 -22.33 1.32 -17.90
CA LEU A 94 -20.93 1.70 -18.06
C LEU A 94 -20.01 0.47 -18.08
N ASN A 95 -20.31 -0.55 -17.28
CA ASN A 95 -19.58 -1.82 -17.33
C ASN A 95 -19.80 -2.52 -18.67
N MET A 96 -21.03 -2.51 -19.20
CA MET A 96 -21.35 -3.02 -20.53
C MET A 96 -20.55 -2.29 -21.61
N ALA A 97 -20.51 -0.95 -21.56
CA ALA A 97 -19.74 -0.15 -22.51
C ALA A 97 -18.22 -0.42 -22.42
N ALA A 98 -17.70 -0.69 -21.22
CA ALA A 98 -16.27 -0.93 -21.01
C ALA A 98 -15.83 -2.37 -21.30
N TYR A 99 -16.67 -3.36 -20.99
CA TYR A 99 -16.28 -4.77 -20.95
C TYR A 99 -17.14 -5.68 -21.84
N GLY A 100 -18.23 -5.18 -22.43
CA GLY A 100 -19.22 -5.99 -23.12
C GLY A 100 -20.03 -6.89 -22.19
N SER A 101 -20.03 -6.58 -20.88
CA SER A 101 -20.72 -7.32 -19.83
C SER A 101 -21.20 -6.34 -18.75
N PRO A 102 -22.42 -6.50 -18.21
CA PRO A 102 -22.87 -5.68 -17.07
C PRO A 102 -22.13 -6.06 -15.78
N GLU A 103 -21.69 -7.32 -15.67
CA GLU A 103 -20.87 -7.83 -14.57
C GLU A 103 -19.40 -7.47 -14.77
N VAL A 104 -18.75 -7.06 -13.67
CA VAL A 104 -17.33 -6.72 -13.65
C VAL A 104 -16.49 -7.99 -13.79
N PRO A 105 -15.62 -8.10 -14.82
CA PRO A 105 -14.78 -9.27 -15.00
C PRO A 105 -13.77 -9.45 -13.86
N LYS A 106 -13.34 -10.69 -13.62
CA LYS A 106 -12.23 -11.03 -12.71
C LYS A 106 -10.91 -11.15 -13.45
N HIS A 107 -9.79 -10.86 -12.79
CA HIS A 107 -8.48 -11.20 -13.34
C HIS A 107 -8.22 -12.71 -13.28
N ASN A 108 -7.97 -13.32 -14.43
CA ASN A 108 -7.69 -14.76 -14.52
C ASN A 108 -6.20 -15.06 -14.28
N LEU A 109 -5.84 -15.31 -13.02
CA LEU A 109 -4.46 -15.63 -12.61
C LEU A 109 -3.90 -16.91 -13.25
N SER A 110 -4.75 -17.85 -13.68
CA SER A 110 -4.32 -19.09 -14.36
C SER A 110 -3.59 -18.84 -15.68
N ARG A 111 -3.78 -17.67 -16.28
CA ARG A 111 -3.11 -17.25 -17.52
C ARG A 111 -1.67 -16.79 -17.30
N LEU A 112 -1.28 -16.49 -16.06
CA LEU A 112 0.10 -16.12 -15.74
C LEU A 112 1.05 -17.29 -16.03
N SER A 113 2.26 -16.96 -16.46
CA SER A 113 3.29 -17.95 -16.87
C SER A 113 4.69 -17.64 -16.37
N VAL A 114 4.94 -16.43 -15.87
CA VAL A 114 6.27 -15.98 -15.44
C VAL A 114 6.52 -16.45 -14.00
N PRO A 115 7.60 -17.20 -13.71
CA PRO A 115 7.99 -17.50 -12.34
C PRO A 115 8.20 -16.21 -11.53
N THR A 116 7.57 -16.14 -10.37
CA THR A 116 7.49 -14.96 -9.50
C THR A 116 8.03 -15.32 -8.12
N TYR A 117 8.97 -14.52 -7.63
CA TYR A 117 9.45 -14.58 -6.26
C TYR A 117 8.83 -13.44 -5.47
N LEU A 118 8.10 -13.76 -4.40
CA LEU A 118 7.36 -12.78 -3.61
C LEU A 118 8.12 -12.46 -2.31
N VAL A 119 8.23 -11.16 -2.03
CA VAL A 119 8.92 -10.59 -0.87
C VAL A 119 7.91 -9.74 -0.11
N THR A 120 7.80 -9.94 1.20
CA THR A 120 6.90 -9.20 2.10
C THR A 120 7.57 -8.96 3.45
N ALA A 121 6.96 -8.16 4.33
CA ALA A 121 7.47 -7.85 5.67
C ALA A 121 6.40 -8.07 6.72
N ILE A 122 6.81 -8.50 7.93
CA ILE A 122 5.87 -8.81 9.01
C ILE A 122 5.06 -7.62 9.51
N ASN A 123 5.52 -6.40 9.24
CA ASN A 123 4.89 -5.17 9.69
C ASN A 123 4.48 -4.25 8.52
N ASP A 124 4.41 -4.78 7.28
CA ASP A 124 3.86 -4.04 6.15
C ASP A 124 2.34 -3.86 6.35
N MET A 125 1.93 -2.60 6.49
CA MET A 125 0.54 -2.25 6.77
C MET A 125 -0.29 -2.00 5.51
N MET A 126 0.37 -1.76 4.37
CA MET A 126 -0.34 -1.56 3.12
C MET A 126 -0.60 -2.89 2.44
N ILE A 127 0.36 -3.81 2.50
CA ILE A 127 0.32 -5.12 1.88
C ILE A 127 0.67 -6.17 2.93
N THR A 128 -0.37 -6.71 3.60
CA THR A 128 -0.18 -7.62 4.73
C THR A 128 0.41 -8.96 4.31
N VAL A 129 1.05 -9.67 5.26
CA VAL A 129 1.57 -11.03 5.03
C VAL A 129 0.43 -11.97 4.64
N GLU A 130 -0.75 -11.79 5.21
CA GLU A 130 -1.97 -12.55 4.91
C GLU A 130 -2.38 -12.38 3.45
N ASP A 131 -2.41 -11.15 2.94
CA ASP A 131 -2.76 -10.87 1.53
C ASP A 131 -1.72 -11.48 0.57
N VAL A 132 -0.44 -11.41 0.91
CA VAL A 132 0.63 -12.00 0.07
C VAL A 132 0.57 -13.52 0.09
N LYS A 133 0.26 -14.15 1.23
CA LYS A 133 0.01 -15.59 1.31
C LYS A 133 -1.21 -15.99 0.49
N LEU A 134 -2.29 -15.23 0.57
CA LEU A 134 -3.48 -15.45 -0.24
C LEU A 134 -3.13 -15.40 -1.73
N LEU A 135 -2.36 -14.40 -2.16
CA LEU A 135 -1.86 -14.33 -3.54
C LEU A 135 -1.01 -15.54 -3.91
N HIS A 136 -0.02 -15.90 -3.08
CA HIS A 136 0.87 -17.05 -3.26
C HIS A 136 0.08 -18.34 -3.50
N GLU A 137 -0.97 -18.59 -2.71
CA GLU A 137 -1.84 -19.76 -2.84
C GLU A 137 -2.70 -19.75 -4.11
N HIS A 138 -3.15 -18.58 -4.56
CA HIS A 138 -3.98 -18.43 -5.76
C HIS A 138 -3.17 -18.41 -7.06
N LEU A 139 -1.86 -18.17 -7.01
CA LEU A 139 -1.00 -18.22 -8.17
C LEU A 139 -0.82 -19.67 -8.65
N PRO A 140 -0.77 -19.92 -9.98
CA PRO A 140 -0.44 -21.23 -10.50
C PRO A 140 0.92 -21.71 -9.99
N LYS A 141 1.07 -23.00 -9.67
CA LYS A 141 2.35 -23.57 -9.21
C LYS A 141 3.55 -23.26 -10.13
N LYS A 142 3.32 -23.17 -11.45
CA LYS A 142 4.34 -22.78 -12.44
C LYS A 142 4.80 -21.32 -12.32
N VAL A 143 3.92 -20.44 -11.82
CA VAL A 143 4.16 -19.02 -11.58
C VAL A 143 4.76 -18.81 -10.20
N ASN A 144 4.43 -19.66 -9.25
CA ASN A 144 4.89 -19.55 -7.88
C ASN A 144 5.66 -20.81 -7.43
N PRO A 145 6.85 -21.06 -8.01
CA PRO A 145 7.65 -22.24 -7.67
C PRO A 145 8.54 -22.03 -6.44
N TYR A 146 8.51 -20.84 -5.81
CA TYR A 146 9.44 -20.45 -4.75
C TYR A 146 8.72 -20.18 -3.44
N ASP A 147 9.45 -20.29 -2.33
CA ASP A 147 8.95 -19.89 -1.01
C ASP A 147 8.87 -18.36 -0.89
N LEU A 148 7.94 -17.90 -0.04
CA LEU A 148 7.83 -16.50 0.33
C LEU A 148 9.04 -16.04 1.15
N TYR A 149 9.65 -14.94 0.74
CA TYR A 149 10.62 -14.25 1.58
C TYR A 149 9.91 -13.24 2.47
N ILE A 150 10.04 -13.42 3.79
CA ILE A 150 9.43 -12.54 4.78
C ILE A 150 10.54 -11.83 5.55
N VAL A 151 10.62 -10.51 5.40
CA VAL A 151 11.46 -9.64 6.22
C VAL A 151 10.92 -9.66 7.65
N LYS A 152 11.67 -10.27 8.58
CA LYS A 152 11.27 -10.46 9.98
C LYS A 152 11.64 -9.29 10.90
N HIS A 153 11.83 -8.11 10.33
CA HIS A 153 12.20 -6.93 11.08
C HIS A 153 10.94 -6.18 11.54
N GLU A 154 10.73 -6.07 12.85
CA GLU A 154 9.45 -5.63 13.44
C GLU A 154 9.03 -4.21 13.06
N ALA A 155 9.98 -3.35 12.73
CA ALA A 155 9.69 -1.99 12.31
C ALA A 155 9.71 -1.77 10.79
N PHE A 156 10.04 -2.81 10.00
CA PHE A 156 10.13 -2.70 8.54
C PHE A 156 8.72 -2.71 7.92
N ASN A 157 8.38 -1.63 7.22
CA ASN A 157 7.05 -1.35 6.67
C ASN A 157 7.09 -1.23 5.13
N HIS A 158 5.99 -0.74 4.53
CA HIS A 158 5.82 -0.71 3.07
C HIS A 158 6.87 0.14 2.34
N ASP A 159 7.12 1.37 2.80
CA ASP A 159 8.06 2.28 2.14
C ASP A 159 9.53 1.89 2.39
N ASP A 160 9.79 1.02 3.37
CA ASP A 160 11.14 0.56 3.72
C ASP A 160 11.76 -0.33 2.64
N PHE A 161 10.94 -0.97 1.78
CA PHE A 161 11.42 -1.66 0.57
C PHE A 161 12.15 -0.73 -0.42
N ILE A 162 11.91 0.58 -0.32
CA ILE A 162 12.51 1.61 -1.16
C ILE A 162 13.53 2.43 -0.38
N ALA A 163 13.20 2.82 0.85
CA ALA A 163 13.87 3.92 1.54
C ALA A 163 14.65 3.54 2.81
N ALA A 164 14.56 2.30 3.29
CA ALA A 164 15.20 1.93 4.55
C ALA A 164 16.72 1.96 4.45
N ARG A 165 17.37 2.45 5.52
CA ARG A 165 18.84 2.47 5.66
C ARG A 165 19.47 1.09 5.54
N ASP A 166 18.74 0.06 5.95
CA ASP A 166 19.12 -1.34 5.98
C ASP A 166 18.39 -2.19 4.93
N VAL A 167 17.77 -1.56 3.92
CA VAL A 167 17.14 -2.28 2.79
C VAL A 167 18.12 -3.21 2.07
N VAL A 168 19.40 -2.84 2.01
CA VAL A 168 20.45 -3.65 1.36
C VAL A 168 20.63 -5.01 2.05
N PRO A 169 20.97 -5.09 3.35
CA PRO A 169 21.08 -6.37 4.03
C PRO A 169 19.74 -7.10 4.21
N LEU A 170 18.62 -6.38 4.34
CA LEU A 170 17.31 -6.99 4.61
C LEU A 170 16.57 -7.50 3.36
N VAL A 171 16.78 -6.89 2.19
CA VAL A 171 16.03 -7.21 0.96
C VAL A 171 16.97 -7.48 -0.20
N TYR A 172 17.87 -6.56 -0.52
CA TYR A 172 18.63 -6.64 -1.78
C TYR A 172 19.68 -7.76 -1.78
N ASN A 173 20.40 -7.96 -0.68
CA ASN A 173 21.35 -9.07 -0.56
C ASN A 173 20.65 -10.44 -0.68
N PRO A 174 19.56 -10.72 0.07
CA PRO A 174 18.74 -11.93 -0.14
C PRO A 174 18.23 -12.08 -1.58
N LEU A 175 17.73 -11.00 -2.20
CA LEU A 175 17.24 -11.02 -3.57
C LEU A 175 18.34 -11.34 -4.59
N VAL A 176 19.50 -10.68 -4.49
CA VAL A 176 20.64 -10.93 -5.38
C VAL A 176 21.15 -12.36 -5.19
N ASN A 177 21.21 -12.84 -3.94
CA ASN A 177 21.56 -14.23 -3.68
C ASN A 177 20.55 -15.21 -4.29
N PHE A 178 19.24 -14.93 -4.20
CA PHE A 178 18.22 -15.72 -4.87
C PHE A 178 18.43 -15.73 -6.39
N ILE A 179 18.62 -14.55 -7.02
CA ILE A 179 18.84 -14.42 -8.46
C ILE A 179 20.09 -15.18 -8.92
N ASN A 180 21.20 -15.07 -8.18
CA ASN A 180 22.44 -15.78 -8.52
C ASN A 180 22.33 -17.30 -8.39
N ASN A 181 21.33 -17.80 -7.67
CA ASN A 181 21.03 -19.23 -7.51
C ASN A 181 19.84 -19.68 -8.37
N LEU A 182 19.33 -18.83 -9.28
CA LEU A 182 18.38 -19.24 -10.31
C LEU A 182 19.11 -20.10 -11.36
N SER A 183 19.09 -21.41 -11.13
CA SER A 183 19.56 -22.43 -12.08
C SER A 183 18.54 -22.69 -13.18
#